data_AF-A0A447IT29-F1
#
_entry.id   AF-A0A447IT29-F1
#
_cell.length_a   1.000
_cell.length_b   1.000
_cell.length_c   1.000
_cell.angle_alpha   90.00
_cell.angle_beta   90.00
_cell.angle_gamma   90.00
#
_symmetry.space_group_name_H-M   'P 1'
#
loop_
_entity.id
_entity.type
_entity.pdbx_description
1 polymer ?
#
loop_
_entity_poly.entity_id
_entity_poly.type
_entity_poly.pdbx_seq_one_letter_code
_entity_poly.pdbx_strand_id
1 'polypeptide(L)' 'MTVDAVPPEAGPANHEGEMVIMQAILKNCAALGVAPEEAKRIAVRSVMNLRRTQSVR' A
#
# COMPACT_ATOMS: atom_id res chain seq x y z
N MET A 1 0.72 -34.58 -7.91
CA MET A 1 0.24 -33.67 -6.86
C MET A 1 0.47 -32.25 -7.34
N THR A 2 -0.50 -31.67 -8.05
CA THR A 2 -0.47 -30.25 -8.43
C THR A 2 -1.04 -29.48 -7.26
N VAL A 3 -0.15 -28.84 -6.50
CA VAL A 3 -0.56 -27.97 -5.39
C VAL A 3 -1.18 -26.74 -6.04
N ASP A 4 -2.51 -26.67 -6.00
CA ASP A 4 -3.29 -25.50 -6.36
C ASP A 4 -2.84 -24.36 -5.44
N ALA A 5 -2.03 -23.44 -5.97
CA ALA A 5 -1.60 -22.26 -5.25
C ALA A 5 -2.81 -21.33 -5.16
N VAL A 6 -3.61 -21.50 -4.10
CA VAL A 6 -4.68 -20.58 -3.73
C VAL A 6 -4.07 -19.18 -3.70
N PRO A 7 -4.51 -18.23 -4.55
CA PRO A 7 -4.03 -16.86 -4.48
C PRO A 7 -4.31 -16.33 -3.07
N PRO A 8 -3.35 -15.69 -2.39
CA PRO A 8 -3.58 -15.16 -1.06
C PRO A 8 -4.76 -14.19 -1.15
N GLU A 9 -5.87 -14.55 -0.52
CA GLU A 9 -7.02 -13.68 -0.37
C GLU A 9 -6.50 -12.34 0.16
N ALA A 10 -6.72 -11.28 -0.61
CA ALA A 10 -6.58 -9.91 -0.14
C ALA A 10 -7.67 -9.66 0.91
N GLY A 11 -7.50 -10.24 2.09
CA GLY A 11 -8.42 -10.15 3.21
C GLY A 11 -8.47 -8.73 3.80
N PRO A 12 -9.42 -8.46 4.71
CA PRO A 12 -9.58 -7.14 5.35
C PRO A 12 -8.30 -6.62 6.03
N ALA A 13 -7.43 -7.51 6.51
CA ALA A 13 -6.13 -7.18 7.09
C ALA A 13 -5.16 -6.47 6.11
N ASN A 14 -5.27 -6.74 4.80
CA ASN A 14 -4.46 -6.04 3.80
C ASN A 14 -4.93 -4.58 3.63
N HIS A 15 -6.24 -4.33 3.66
CA HIS A 15 -6.78 -2.97 3.54
C HIS A 15 -6.44 -2.10 4.77
N GLU A 16 -6.43 -2.67 5.97
CA GLU A 16 -6.02 -1.96 7.18
C GLU A 16 -4.55 -1.56 7.13
N GLY A 17 -3.66 -2.47 6.72
CA GLY A 17 -2.23 -2.18 6.53
C GLY A 17 -1.99 -1.07 5.49
N GLU A 18 -2.74 -1.08 4.40
CA GLU A 18 -2.67 -0.05 3.36
C GLU A 18 -3.08 1.33 3.86
N MET A 19 -4.15 1.41 4.66
CA MET A 19 -4.58 2.66 5.28
C MET A 19 -3.54 3.21 6.27
N VAL A 20 -2.91 2.35 7.06
CA VAL A 20 -1.83 2.74 7.99
C VAL A 20 -0.64 3.31 7.21
N ILE A 21 -0.22 2.63 6.15
CA ILE A 21 0.90 3.07 5.31
C ILE A 21 0.59 4.39 4.62
N MET A 22 -0.62 4.53 4.06
CA MET A 22 -1.06 5.76 3.42
C MET A 22 -1.05 6.94 4.41
N GLN A 23 -1.55 6.73 5.62
CA GLN A 23 -1.56 7.76 6.66
C GLN A 23 -0.14 8.14 7.12
N ALA A 24 0.76 7.16 7.24
CA ALA A 24 2.16 7.40 7.60
C ALA A 24 2.88 8.22 6.54
N ILE A 25 2.66 7.92 5.25
CA ILE A 25 3.24 8.68 4.14
C ILE A 25 2.75 10.13 4.16
N LEU A 26 1.43 10.34 4.29
CA LEU A 26 0.86 11.69 4.33
C LEU A 26 1.38 12.52 5.52
N LYS A 27 1.49 11.92 6.72
CA LYS A 27 2.06 12.57 7.90
C LYS A 27 3.52 12.98 7.68
N ASN A 28 4.34 12.09 7.10
CA ASN A 28 5.74 12.40 6.80
C ASN A 28 5.87 13.48 5.72
N CYS A 29 5.06 13.41 4.66
CA CYS A 29 5.03 14.44 3.62
C CYS A 29 4.65 15.81 4.19
N ALA A 30 3.67 15.87 5.10
CA ALA A 30 3.30 17.10 5.79
C ALA A 30 4.45 17.66 6.64
N ALA A 31 5.16 16.80 7.38
CA ALA A 31 6.32 17.19 8.18
C ALA A 31 7.50 17.70 7.33
N LEU A 32 7.63 17.21 6.08
CA LEU A 32 8.64 17.62 5.12
C LEU A 32 8.23 18.83 4.26
N GLY A 33 7.04 19.40 4.48
CA GLY A 33 6.54 20.53 3.69
C GLY A 33 6.15 20.17 2.25
N VAL A 34 5.91 18.88 1.97
CA VAL A 34 5.48 18.41 0.65
C VAL A 34 4.03 18.84 0.40
N ALA A 35 3.75 19.36 -0.79
CA ALA A 35 2.41 19.75 -1.19
C ALA A 35 1.42 18.58 -1.08
N PRO A 36 0.18 18.81 -0.66
CA PRO A 36 -0.79 17.73 -0.41
C PRO A 36 -1.13 16.92 -1.67
N GLU A 37 -1.09 17.55 -2.85
CA GLU A 37 -1.27 16.84 -4.13
C GLU A 37 -0.12 15.87 -4.42
N GLU A 38 1.12 16.28 -4.16
CA GLU A 38 2.29 15.43 -4.34
C GLU A 38 2.32 14.31 -3.30
N ALA A 39 1.98 14.62 -2.04
CA ALA A 39 1.85 13.64 -0.97
C ALA A 39 0.85 12.53 -1.33
N LYS A 40 -0.30 12.89 -1.91
CA LYS A 40 -1.30 11.94 -2.41
C LYS A 40 -0.74 11.08 -3.54
N ARG A 41 -0.03 11.66 -4.52
CA ARG A 41 0.61 10.92 -5.61
C ARG A 41 1.62 9.90 -5.11
N ILE A 42 2.44 10.28 -4.12
CA ILE A 42 3.42 9.40 -3.49
C ILE A 42 2.70 8.27 -2.74
N ALA A 43 1.70 8.59 -1.93
CA ALA A 43 0.99 7.60 -1.12
C ALA A 43 0.26 6.56 -1.98
N VAL A 44 -0.45 6.98 -3.03
CA VAL A 44 -1.14 6.08 -3.96
C VAL A 44 -0.14 5.16 -4.68
N ARG A 45 1.00 5.70 -5.14
CA ARG A 45 2.03 4.91 -5.82
C ARG A 45 2.64 3.85 -4.90
N SER A 46 2.89 4.19 -3.65
CA SER A 46 3.42 3.25 -2.65
C SER A 46 2.43 2.12 -2.35
N VAL A 47 1.15 2.42 -2.19
CA VAL A 47 0.10 1.39 -2.00
C VAL A 47 -0.01 0.49 -3.24
N MET A 48 0.01 1.05 -4.45
CA MET A 48 -0.03 0.25 -5.69
C MET A 48 1.18 -0.67 -5.84
N ASN A 49 2.38 -0.19 -5.49
CA ASN A 49 3.58 -1.01 -5.48
C ASN A 49 3.50 -2.11 -4.42
N LEU A 50 2.98 -1.81 -3.22
CA LEU A 50 2.78 -2.79 -2.17
C LEU A 50 1.84 -3.92 -2.63
N ARG A 51 0.68 -3.59 -3.22
CA ARG A 51 -0.25 -4.57 -3.81
C ARG A 51 0.44 -5.44 -4.85
N ARG A 52 1.24 -4.84 -5.74
CA ARG A 52 1.98 -5.57 -6.77
C ARG A 52 2.98 -6.55 -6.15
N THR A 53 3.75 -6.13 -5.15
CA THR A 53 4.75 -6.99 -4.50
C THR A 53 4.08 -8.13 -3.72
N GLN A 54 2.94 -7.89 -3.08
CA GLN A 54 2.20 -8.93 -2.37
C GLN A 54 1.53 -9.92 -3.32
N SER A 55 1.09 -9.49 -4.51
CA SER A 55 0.49 -10.36 -5.51
C SER A 55 1.49 -11.30 -6.22
N VAL A 56 2.79 -11.04 -6.09
CA VAL A 56 3.87 -11.83 -6.72
C VAL A 56 4.47 -12.84 -5.73
N ARG A 57 4.06 -12.82 -4.46
CA ARG A 57 4.63 -13.60 -3.36
C ARG A 57 3.63 -14.66 -2.88
#